data_AF-A0A534BWZ2-F1
#
_entry.id   AF-A0A534BWZ2-F1
#
_cell.length_a   1.000
_cell.length_b   1.000
_cell.length_c   1.000
_cell.angle_alpha   90.00
_cell.angle_beta   90.00
_cell.angle_gamma   90.00
#
_symmetry.space_group_name_H-M   'P 1'
#
loop_
_entity.id
_entity.type
_entity.pdbx_description
1 polymer ?
#
loop_
_entity_poly.entity_id
_entity_poly.type
_entity_poly.pdbx_seq_one_letter_code
_entity_poly.pdbx_strand_id
1 'polypeptide(L)' 'MPKADIAAALRTVLPADCLLWREEDRRPYECDALTAFRRLPALVALPRTEEQVRQVLRTCSRLGIPVVA' A
#
# COMPACT_ATOMS: atom_id res chain seq x y z
N MET A 1 -1.38 -13.59 4.95
CA MET A 1 0.07 -13.34 4.97
C MET A 1 0.40 -12.25 5.98
N PRO A 2 1.53 -12.34 6.69
CA PRO A 2 2.07 -11.27 7.52
C PRO A 2 2.27 -9.95 6.75
N LYS A 3 2.06 -8.81 7.41
CA LYS A 3 2.31 -7.47 6.81
C LYS A 3 3.76 -7.27 6.37
N ALA A 4 4.71 -7.88 7.09
CA ALA A 4 6.14 -7.82 6.78
C ALA A 4 6.45 -8.37 5.39
N ASP A 5 5.77 -9.46 4.99
CA ASP A 5 6.01 -10.12 3.70
C ASP A 5 5.52 -9.27 2.53
N ILE A 6 4.40 -8.56 2.72
CA ILE A 6 3.86 -7.62 1.73
C ILE A 6 4.83 -6.45 1.54
N ALA A 7 5.31 -5.87 2.63
CA ALA A 7 6.24 -4.76 2.58
C ALA A 7 7.57 -5.15 1.92
N ALA A 8 8.09 -6.34 2.22
CA ALA A 8 9.29 -6.88 1.60
C ALA A 8 9.10 -7.06 0.09
N ALA A 9 7.97 -7.63 -0.35
CA ALA A 9 7.68 -7.81 -1.77
C ALA A 9 7.59 -6.47 -2.51
N LEU A 10 6.89 -5.48 -1.94
CA LEU A 10 6.70 -4.18 -2.57
C LEU A 10 7.97 -3.30 -2.57
N ARG A 11 8.88 -3.48 -1.61
CA ARG A 11 10.20 -2.81 -1.61
C ARG A 11 11.11 -3.23 -2.76
N THR A 12 10.82 -4.34 -3.44
CA THR A 12 11.59 -4.75 -4.64
C THR A 12 11.22 -3.94 -5.88
N VAL A 13 10.05 -3.29 -5.88
CA VAL A 13 9.49 -2.54 -7.02
C VAL A 13 9.29 -1.05 -6.71
N LEU A 14 9.38 -0.66 -5.44
CA LEU A 14 9.25 0.72 -4.99
C LEU A 14 10.47 1.18 -4.18
N PRO A 15 10.84 2.47 -4.28
CA PRO A 15 11.72 3.11 -3.31
C PRO A 15 11.21 2.96 -1.87
N ALA A 16 12.12 2.92 -0.90
CA ALA A 16 11.77 2.68 0.50
C ALA A 16 10.84 3.76 1.10
N ASP A 17 10.98 5.01 0.65
CA ASP A 17 10.18 6.17 1.05
C ASP A 17 8.81 6.24 0.38
N CYS A 18 8.57 5.43 -0.66
CA CYS A 18 7.28 5.27 -1.31
C CYS A 18 6.36 4.27 -0.58
N LEU A 19 6.76 3.73 0.58
CA LEU A 19 6.02 2.70 1.28
C LEU A 19 5.75 3.06 2.74
N LEU A 20 4.51 3.42 3.05
CA LEU A 20 4.09 3.78 4.39
C LEU A 20 3.57 2.55 5.14
N TRP A 21 4.20 2.25 6.27
CA TRP A 21 3.88 1.07 7.09
C TRP A 21 3.72 1.41 8.58
N ARG A 22 4.27 2.54 9.04
CA ARG A 22 4.03 3.06 10.39
C ARG A 22 2.57 3.45 10.51
N GLU A 23 2.01 3.37 11.71
CA GLU A 23 0.59 3.70 11.92
C GLU A 23 0.28 5.17 11.65
N GLU A 24 1.11 6.08 12.15
CA GLU A 24 0.97 7.53 11.97
C GLU A 24 0.87 7.93 10.49
N ASP A 25 1.69 7.34 9.64
CA ASP A 25 1.71 7.63 8.20
C ASP A 25 0.49 7.07 7.45
N ARG A 26 -0.17 6.06 8.01
CA ARG A 26 -1.32 5.38 7.40
C ARG A 26 -2.67 5.98 7.83
N ARG A 27 -2.72 6.70 8.95
CA ARG A 27 -3.95 7.34 9.46
C ARG A 27 -4.63 8.27 8.46
N PRO A 28 -3.91 9.09 7.66
CA PRO A 28 -4.55 9.91 6.63
C PRO A 28 -5.35 9.12 5.60
N TYR A 29 -5.05 7.83 5.43
CA TYR A 29 -5.66 6.93 4.45
C TYR A 29 -6.70 5.99 5.08
N GLU A 30 -7.18 6.28 6.29
CA GLU A 30 -8.16 5.42 6.97
C GLU A 30 -9.60 5.59 6.46
N CYS A 31 -9.89 6.69 5.76
CA CYS A 31 -11.21 7.00 5.20
C CYS A 31 -11.12 7.85 3.93
N ASP A 32 -12.16 7.80 3.11
CA ASP A 32 -12.31 8.46 1.80
C ASP A 32 -13.31 9.64 1.86
N ALA A 33 -13.18 10.49 2.88
CA ALA A 33 -14.11 11.56 3.25
C ALA A 33 -15.49 11.09 3.78
N LEU A 34 -15.78 9.79 3.79
CA LEU A 34 -16.90 9.21 4.53
C LEU A 34 -16.49 8.92 5.99
N THR A 35 -16.44 9.96 6.83
CA THR A 35 -15.84 9.89 8.18
C THR A 35 -16.45 8.87 9.14
N ALA A 36 -17.65 8.37 8.84
CA ALA A 36 -18.32 7.29 9.57
C ALA A 36 -17.67 5.90 9.31
N PHE A 37 -16.97 5.74 8.19
CA PHE A 37 -16.30 4.50 7.80
C PHE A 37 -14.80 4.69 7.86
N ARG A 38 -14.16 4.01 8.81
CA ARG A 38 -12.71 4.07 9.00
C ARG A 38 -12.12 2.67 9.04
N ARG A 39 -11.11 2.43 8.23
CA ARG A 39 -10.32 1.20 8.23
C ARG A 39 -8.87 1.56 7.98
N LEU A 40 -8.03 1.37 8.98
CA LEU A 40 -6.59 1.59 8.84
C LEU A 40 -6.02 0.57 7.84
N PRO A 41 -5.44 1.00 6.70
CA PRO A 41 -4.90 0.09 5.71
C PRO A 41 -3.69 -0.66 6.26
N ALA A 42 -3.39 -1.85 5.74
CA ALA A 42 -2.21 -2.61 6.17
C ALA A 42 -0.90 -1.89 5.79
N LEU A 43 -0.90 -1.17 4.68
CA LEU A 43 0.22 -0.51 4.04
C LEU A 43 -0.32 0.53 3.04
N VAL A 44 0.44 1.58 2.74
CA VAL A 44 0.15 2.53 1.65
C VAL A 44 1.36 2.62 0.73
N ALA A 45 1.11 2.58 -0.58
CA ALA A 45 2.14 2.72 -1.61
C ALA A 45 1.95 4.05 -2.36
N LEU A 46 3.05 4.80 -2.52
CA LEU A 46 3.08 6.12 -3.19
C LEU A 46 4.02 6.08 -4.41
N PRO A 47 3.63 5.37 -5.49
CA PRO A 47 4.43 5.32 -6.71
C PRO A 47 4.55 6.70 -7.37
N ARG A 48 5.70 6.98 -7.98
CA ARG A 48 6.01 8.23 -8.67
C ARG A 48 5.88 8.12 -10.19
N THR A 49 5.73 6.91 -10.71
CA THR A 49 5.68 6.62 -12.15
C THR A 49 4.61 5.59 -12.45
N GLU A 50 4.10 5.61 -13.67
CA GLU A 50 3.12 4.61 -14.13
C GLU A 50 3.70 3.19 -14.09
N GLU A 51 4.99 3.01 -14.42
CA GLU A 51 5.61 1.68 -14.37
C GLU A 51 5.64 1.12 -12.94
N GLN A 52 5.91 1.98 -11.94
CA GLN A 52 5.80 1.58 -10.54
C GLN A 52 4.37 1.17 -10.16
N VAL A 53 3.35 1.91 -10.61
CA VAL A 53 1.94 1.53 -10.39
C VAL A 53 1.68 0.14 -10.96
N ARG A 54 2.08 -0.11 -12.22
CA ARG A 54 1.91 -1.41 -12.89
C ARG A 54 2.60 -2.53 -12.10
N GLN A 55 3.82 -2.31 -11.61
CA GLN A 55 4.57 -3.28 -10.81
C GLN A 55 3.92 -3.58 -9.46
N VAL A 56 3.39 -2.56 -8.77
CA VAL A 56 2.65 -2.72 -7.52
C VAL A 56 1.39 -3.55 -7.74
N LEU A 57 0.56 -3.20 -8.73
CA LEU A 57 -0.68 -3.91 -9.02
C LEU A 57 -0.42 -5.38 -9.41
N ARG A 58 0.59 -5.65 -10.25
CA ARG A 58 1.00 -7.02 -10.60
C ARG A 58 1.46 -7.81 -9.37
N THR A 59 2.23 -7.18 -8.49
CA THR A 59 2.74 -7.81 -7.26
C THR A 59 1.59 -8.14 -6.31
N CYS A 60 0.68 -7.18 -6.05
CA CYS A 60 -0.48 -7.40 -5.19
C CYS A 60 -1.42 -8.47 -5.78
N SER A 61 -1.68 -8.43 -7.09
CA SER A 61 -2.51 -9.44 -7.77
C SER A 61 -1.92 -10.86 -7.63
N ARG A 62 -0.62 -11.03 -7.88
CA ARG A 62 0.07 -12.32 -7.71
C ARG A 62 0.02 -12.85 -6.27
N LEU A 63 0.02 -11.96 -5.28
CA LEU A 63 -0.06 -12.30 -3.86
C LEU A 63 -1.50 -12.39 -3.34
N GLY A 64 -2.52 -12.13 -4.17
CA GLY A 64 -3.92 -12.13 -3.76
C GLY A 64 -4.28 -11.01 -2.78
N ILE A 65 -3.55 -9.89 -2.82
CA ILE A 65 -3.73 -8.75 -1.91
C ILE A 65 -4.71 -7.76 -2.54
N PRO A 66 -5.81 -7.40 -1.85
CA PRO A 66 -6.74 -6.39 -2.35
C PRO A 66 -6.07 -5.01 -2.35
N VAL A 67 -6.37 -4.22 -3.39
CA VAL A 67 -5.87 -2.85 -3.57
C VAL A 67 -7.07 -1.91 -3.66
N VAL A 68 -6.95 -0.74 -3.04
CA VAL A 68 -7.90 0.38 -3.11
C VAL A 68 -7.10 1.61 -3.58
N ALA A 69 -7.67 2.43 -4.45
CA ALA A 69 -7.05 3.62 -5.03
C ALA A 69 -8.01 4.81 -4.98
#